data_AF-A0A2S9WZR8-F1
#
_entry.id   AF-A0A2S9WZR8-F1
#
_cell.length_a   1.000
_cell.length_b   1.000
_cell.length_c   1.000
_cell.angle_alpha   90.00
_cell.angle_beta   90.00
_cell.angle_gamma   90.00
#
_symmetry.space_group_name_H-M   'P 1'
#
loop_
_entity.id
_entity.type
_entity.pdbx_description
1 polymer ?
#
loop_
_entity_poly.entity_id
_entity_poly.type
_entity_poly.pdbx_seq_one_letter_code
_entity_poly.pdbx_strand_id
1 'polypeptide(L)'
;MDQQTLQENREREWVRRLFEQKGIAPIDVRSLKCPAPDVGVALSDGRFLAIEVTEVLAGEHARRNARKKEVQQAQQAAGGIGSMFTRPASALDVACRIEAKVGKDYHVPNGHQLHLLLAAGTFEHGAMASTPLLYISIPELNQLTHSMLAHSRYQHVYLHLQRGCGLYEWNRHDRWHEIHPPMAHQDAYLSPQLLGQEAGK
;
A
#
# COMPACT_ATOMS: atom_id res chain seq x y z
N MET A 1 -14.21 -22.03 -2.26
CA MET A 1 -14.27 -20.64 -1.77
C MET A 1 -14.37 -19.76 -3.00
N ASP A 2 -15.39 -18.91 -3.07
CA ASP A 2 -15.64 -18.02 -4.20
C ASP A 2 -14.66 -16.82 -4.18
N GLN A 3 -14.48 -16.17 -5.34
CA GLN A 3 -13.49 -15.09 -5.51
C GLN A 3 -13.77 -13.89 -4.61
N GLN A 4 -15.05 -13.60 -4.33
CA GLN A 4 -15.43 -12.49 -3.46
C GLN A 4 -14.98 -12.74 -2.01
N THR A 5 -15.22 -13.93 -1.47
CA THR A 5 -14.75 -14.29 -0.12
C THR A 5 -13.22 -14.22 0.00
N LEU A 6 -12.49 -14.62 -1.05
CA LEU A 6 -11.02 -14.54 -1.07
C LEU A 6 -10.54 -13.08 -1.04
N GLN A 7 -11.18 -12.20 -1.81
CA GLN A 7 -10.87 -10.77 -1.81
C GLN A 7 -11.16 -10.13 -0.45
N GLU A 8 -12.35 -10.37 0.12
CA GLU A 8 -12.74 -9.85 1.42
C GLU A 8 -11.79 -10.32 2.53
N ASN A 9 -11.34 -11.57 2.49
CA ASN A 9 -10.34 -12.09 3.43
C ASN A 9 -9.00 -11.36 3.30
N ARG A 10 -8.55 -11.08 2.07
CA ARG A 10 -7.29 -10.39 1.78
C ARG A 10 -7.31 -8.93 2.24
N GLU A 11 -8.43 -8.23 2.03
CA GLU A 11 -8.60 -6.84 2.46
C GLU A 11 -8.58 -6.72 3.98
N ARG A 12 -9.30 -7.61 4.68
CA ARG A 12 -9.27 -7.66 6.15
C ARG A 12 -7.88 -7.99 6.69
N GLU A 13 -7.14 -8.85 6.01
CA GLU A 13 -5.76 -9.19 6.38
C GLU A 13 -4.82 -7.98 6.29
N TRP A 14 -4.89 -7.18 5.23
CA TRP A 14 -4.10 -5.94 5.17
C TRP A 14 -4.47 -4.93 6.23
N VAL A 15 -5.76 -4.80 6.53
CA VAL A 15 -6.22 -3.93 7.62
C VAL A 15 -5.68 -4.43 8.97
N ARG A 16 -5.67 -5.74 9.22
CA ARG A 16 -5.06 -6.29 10.44
C ARG A 16 -3.57 -5.97 10.54
N ARG A 17 -2.81 -6.17 9.45
CA ARG A 17 -1.37 -5.85 9.42
C ARG A 17 -1.08 -4.37 9.64
N LEU A 18 -1.93 -3.48 9.10
CA LEU A 18 -1.84 -2.04 9.38
C LEU A 18 -1.92 -1.77 10.88
N PHE A 19 -2.92 -2.33 11.56
CA PHE A 19 -3.11 -2.10 12.99
C PHE A 19 -2.06 -2.79 13.86
N GLU A 20 -1.63 -3.98 13.47
CA GLU A 20 -0.51 -4.68 14.11
C GLU A 20 0.76 -3.83 14.08
N GLN A 21 1.12 -3.26 12.93
CA GLN A 21 2.27 -2.36 12.84
C GLN A 21 2.10 -1.12 13.70
N LYS A 22 0.90 -0.51 13.72
CA LYS A 22 0.59 0.64 14.58
C LYS A 22 0.57 0.29 16.08
N GLY A 23 0.71 -0.99 16.47
CA GLY A 23 0.62 -1.43 17.86
C GLY A 23 -0.78 -1.26 18.46
N ILE A 24 -1.82 -1.25 17.62
CA ILE A 24 -3.22 -1.07 18.04
C ILE A 24 -3.93 -2.39 17.82
N ALA A 25 -4.64 -2.90 18.83
CA ALA A 25 -5.48 -4.08 18.69
C ALA A 25 -6.95 -3.65 18.45
N PRO A 26 -7.50 -3.83 17.23
CA PRO A 26 -8.91 -3.53 16.98
C PRO A 26 -9.83 -4.49 17.75
N ILE A 27 -10.99 -3.99 18.18
CA ILE A 27 -12.04 -4.82 18.79
C ILE A 27 -12.71 -5.68 17.72
N ASP A 28 -12.98 -5.10 16.54
CA ASP A 28 -13.65 -5.79 15.44
C ASP A 28 -13.06 -5.33 14.10
N VAL A 29 -12.98 -6.27 13.14
CA VAL A 29 -12.57 -6.05 11.75
C VAL A 29 -13.47 -6.89 10.86
N ARG A 30 -14.34 -6.23 10.08
CA ARG A 30 -15.35 -6.88 9.26
C ARG A 30 -15.41 -6.30 7.86
N SER A 31 -15.77 -7.13 6.89
CA SER A 31 -16.03 -6.64 5.54
C SER A 31 -17.35 -5.90 5.51
N LEU A 32 -17.38 -4.75 4.86
CA LEU A 32 -18.61 -4.04 4.55
C LEU A 32 -19.02 -4.38 3.11
N LYS A 33 -20.23 -3.99 2.74
CA LYS A 33 -20.75 -4.23 1.40
C LYS A 33 -20.89 -2.91 0.65
N CYS A 34 -20.56 -2.95 -0.64
CA CYS A 34 -20.81 -1.85 -1.57
C CYS A 34 -22.25 -1.34 -1.38
N PRO A 35 -22.48 -0.01 -1.29
CA PRO A 35 -21.57 1.09 -1.64
C PRO A 35 -20.67 1.62 -0.51
N ALA A 36 -20.57 0.92 0.63
CA ALA A 36 -19.62 1.27 1.68
C ALA A 36 -18.16 0.94 1.26
N PRO A 37 -17.14 1.57 1.91
CA PRO A 37 -15.74 1.16 1.75
C PRO A 37 -15.52 -0.30 2.19
N ASP A 38 -14.45 -0.95 1.74
CA ASP A 38 -14.29 -2.41 1.85
C ASP A 38 -14.35 -2.98 3.29
N VAL A 39 -13.75 -2.30 4.28
CA VAL A 39 -13.57 -2.83 5.64
C VAL A 39 -14.02 -1.85 6.72
N GLY A 40 -14.78 -2.34 7.69
CA GLY A 40 -15.16 -1.63 8.91
C GLY A 40 -14.30 -2.07 10.09
N VAL A 41 -13.86 -1.12 10.91
CA VAL A 41 -13.02 -1.37 12.08
C VAL A 41 -13.59 -0.64 13.30
N ALA A 42 -13.66 -1.35 14.43
CA ALA A 42 -13.99 -0.76 15.73
C ALA A 42 -12.73 -0.75 16.62
N LEU A 43 -12.41 0.41 17.19
CA LEU A 43 -11.28 0.58 18.09
C LEU A 43 -11.74 0.69 19.55
N SER A 44 -10.84 0.39 20.49
CA SER A 44 -11.11 0.42 21.93
C SER A 44 -11.33 1.83 22.50
N ASP A 45 -10.90 2.86 21.79
CA ASP A 45 -11.13 4.26 22.13
C ASP A 45 -12.51 4.78 21.66
N GLY A 46 -13.37 3.90 21.14
CA GLY A 46 -14.71 4.23 20.68
C GLY A 46 -14.77 4.78 19.25
N ARG A 47 -13.64 4.88 18.54
CA ARG A 47 -13.64 5.26 17.13
C ARG A 47 -14.08 4.11 16.22
N PHE A 48 -14.82 4.46 15.18
CA PHE A 48 -15.20 3.57 14.10
C PHE A 48 -14.60 4.06 12.79
N LEU A 49 -14.00 3.13 12.03
CA LEU A 49 -13.33 3.43 10.77
C LEU A 49 -14.00 2.66 9.64
N ALA A 50 -14.14 3.30 8.49
CA ALA A 50 -14.49 2.67 7.22
C ALA A 50 -13.29 2.85 6.29
N ILE A 51 -12.62 1.74 5.97
CA ILE A 51 -11.34 1.71 5.27
C ILE A 51 -11.58 1.16 3.87
N GLU A 52 -11.31 2.01 2.88
CA GLU A 52 -11.18 1.56 1.49
C GLU A 52 -9.79 0.95 1.32
N VAL A 53 -9.71 -0.20 0.68
CA VAL A 53 -8.47 -0.96 0.52
C VAL A 53 -8.13 -1.09 -0.96
N THR A 54 -6.90 -0.78 -1.33
CA THR A 54 -6.52 -0.85 -2.75
C THR A 54 -5.05 -1.13 -2.97
N GLU A 55 -4.75 -1.95 -3.97
CA GLU A 55 -3.38 -2.29 -4.34
C GLU A 55 -2.76 -1.24 -5.25
N VAL A 56 -1.57 -0.75 -4.93
CA VAL A 56 -0.76 0.04 -5.87
C VAL A 56 0.17 -0.90 -6.62
N LEU A 57 0.05 -0.91 -7.95
CA LEU A 57 0.88 -1.73 -8.82
C LEU A 57 1.97 -0.89 -9.48
N ALA A 58 3.15 -1.46 -9.66
CA ALA A 58 4.23 -0.80 -10.38
C ALA A 58 3.82 -0.44 -11.83
N GLY A 59 4.23 0.75 -12.28
CA GLY A 59 3.94 1.23 -13.64
C GLY A 59 2.45 1.45 -13.90
N GLU A 60 1.63 1.58 -12.86
CA GLU A 60 0.22 1.95 -12.96
C GLU A 60 0.03 3.30 -13.64
N HIS A 61 0.84 4.29 -13.29
CA HIS A 61 0.83 5.61 -13.92
C HIS A 61 1.13 5.49 -15.41
N ALA A 62 2.19 4.75 -15.75
CA ALA A 62 2.59 4.52 -17.13
C ALA A 62 1.49 3.81 -17.92
N ARG A 63 0.84 2.77 -17.36
CA ARG A 63 -0.26 2.04 -18.03
C ARG A 63 -1.52 2.89 -18.22
N ARG A 64 -1.89 3.68 -17.21
CA ARG A 64 -3.07 4.56 -17.32
C ARG A 64 -2.85 5.65 -18.36
N ASN A 65 -1.65 6.21 -18.41
CA ASN A 65 -1.27 7.19 -19.42
C ASN A 65 -0.97 6.56 -20.78
N ALA A 66 -0.49 5.33 -20.84
CA ALA A 66 -0.40 4.56 -22.08
C ALA A 66 -1.79 4.30 -22.65
N ARG A 67 -2.82 3.98 -21.86
CA ARG A 67 -4.20 3.88 -22.36
C ARG A 67 -4.76 5.21 -22.85
N LYS A 68 -4.51 6.31 -22.13
CA LYS A 68 -4.87 7.67 -22.59
C LYS A 68 -4.11 8.04 -23.86
N LYS A 69 -2.83 7.67 -23.94
CA LYS A 69 -1.98 7.89 -25.10
C LYS A 69 -2.28 6.92 -26.23
N GLU A 70 -2.73 5.68 -26.05
CA GLU A 70 -3.07 4.71 -27.10
C GLU A 70 -4.34 5.15 -27.83
N VAL A 71 -5.29 5.77 -27.12
CA VAL A 71 -6.42 6.51 -27.73
C VAL A 71 -5.92 7.70 -28.57
N GLN A 72 -4.69 8.18 -28.34
CA GLN A 72 -4.06 9.32 -29.03
C GLN A 72 -2.85 8.93 -29.93
N GLN A 73 -2.36 7.69 -29.85
CA GLN A 73 -1.10 7.15 -30.38
C GLN A 73 -1.32 5.77 -31.02
N ALA A 74 -2.53 5.48 -31.49
CA ALA A 74 -2.74 4.54 -32.59
C ALA A 74 -2.07 4.99 -33.92
N GLN A 75 -1.16 5.97 -33.88
CA GLN A 75 -0.40 6.49 -35.02
C GLN A 75 1.12 6.33 -34.92
N GLN A 76 1.73 5.91 -33.79
CA GLN A 76 3.20 5.80 -33.74
C GLN A 76 3.67 4.60 -32.92
N ALA A 77 4.35 3.69 -33.61
CA ALA A 77 4.53 2.30 -33.27
C ALA A 77 5.61 1.97 -32.22
N ALA A 78 5.44 0.78 -31.63
CA ALA A 78 6.43 -0.25 -31.28
C ALA A 78 7.66 0.13 -30.45
N GLY A 79 7.66 -0.28 -29.16
CA GLY A 79 8.87 -0.35 -28.34
C GLY A 79 8.71 -0.97 -26.94
N GLY A 80 8.79 -2.31 -26.86
CA GLY A 80 9.40 -3.04 -25.72
C GLY A 80 8.60 -3.26 -24.42
N ILE A 81 7.92 -4.40 -24.31
CA ILE A 81 7.12 -4.84 -23.13
C ILE A 81 7.99 -5.43 -21.98
N GLY A 82 9.30 -5.66 -22.20
CA GLY A 82 10.13 -6.48 -21.31
C GLY A 82 10.68 -5.84 -20.02
N SER A 83 10.73 -4.51 -19.89
CA SER A 83 11.39 -3.82 -18.76
C SER A 83 10.44 -3.42 -17.61
N MET A 84 9.13 -3.64 -17.78
CA MET A 84 8.10 -3.08 -16.88
C MET A 84 7.81 -3.93 -15.63
N PHE A 85 8.26 -5.18 -15.58
CA PHE A 85 7.84 -6.16 -14.57
C PHE A 85 8.82 -6.35 -13.40
N THR A 86 9.83 -5.49 -13.26
CA THR A 86 10.83 -5.58 -12.16
C THR A 86 10.92 -4.32 -11.30
N ARG A 87 10.15 -3.27 -11.61
CA ARG A 87 10.23 -1.99 -10.91
C ARG A 87 9.30 -1.94 -9.69
N PRO A 88 9.72 -1.32 -8.59
CA PRO A 88 8.81 -1.02 -7.50
C PRO A 88 7.81 0.10 -7.85
N ALA A 89 6.71 0.17 -7.11
CA ALA A 89 5.76 1.28 -7.23
C ALA A 89 6.43 2.62 -6.87
N SER A 90 6.21 3.61 -7.74
CA SER A 90 6.72 4.98 -7.58
C SER A 90 5.71 5.90 -6.89
N ALA A 91 6.13 7.09 -6.43
CA ALA A 91 5.23 8.12 -5.90
C ALA A 91 4.14 8.52 -6.91
N LEU A 92 4.44 8.47 -8.22
CA LEU A 92 3.47 8.70 -9.30
C LEU A 92 2.42 7.58 -9.40
N ASP A 93 2.80 6.32 -9.19
CA ASP A 93 1.85 5.21 -9.18
C ASP A 93 0.88 5.35 -8.00
N VAL A 94 1.40 5.73 -6.83
CA VAL A 94 0.59 6.02 -5.63
C VAL A 94 -0.36 7.19 -5.90
N ALA A 95 0.14 8.30 -6.48
CA ALA A 95 -0.67 9.45 -6.81
C ALA A 95 -1.79 9.12 -7.81
N CYS A 96 -1.50 8.32 -8.84
CA CYS A 96 -2.51 7.85 -9.80
C CYS A 96 -3.61 7.02 -9.13
N ARG A 97 -3.24 6.18 -8.17
CA ARG A 97 -4.22 5.37 -7.44
C ARG A 97 -5.09 6.23 -6.52
N ILE A 98 -4.49 7.18 -5.81
CA ILE A 98 -5.22 8.13 -4.97
C ILE A 98 -6.21 8.93 -5.81
N GLU A 99 -5.79 9.47 -6.96
CA GLU A 99 -6.66 10.21 -7.88
C GLU A 99 -7.91 9.38 -8.28
N ALA A 100 -7.76 8.08 -8.51
CA ALA A 100 -8.89 7.20 -8.82
C ALA A 100 -9.86 6.99 -7.65
N LYS A 101 -9.40 7.18 -6.40
CA LYS A 101 -10.17 6.93 -5.18
C LYS A 101 -10.77 8.20 -4.57
N VAL A 102 -10.14 9.36 -4.73
CA VAL A 102 -10.67 10.64 -4.17
C VAL A 102 -12.00 11.08 -4.79
N GLY A 103 -12.28 10.66 -6.04
CA GLY A 103 -13.55 10.95 -6.71
C GLY A 103 -14.67 9.95 -6.47
N LYS A 104 -14.46 8.93 -5.62
CA LYS A 104 -15.48 7.92 -5.33
C LYS A 104 -16.39 8.37 -4.20
N ASP A 105 -17.69 8.24 -4.41
CA ASP A 105 -18.69 8.59 -3.41
C ASP A 105 -19.16 7.36 -2.63
N TYR A 106 -18.41 7.02 -1.58
CA TYR A 106 -18.75 5.91 -0.71
C TYR A 106 -19.85 6.28 0.29
N HIS A 107 -20.74 5.33 0.57
CA HIS A 107 -21.67 5.42 1.68
C HIS A 107 -20.96 5.06 2.99
N VAL A 108 -20.38 6.08 3.62
CA VAL A 108 -19.68 5.93 4.89
C VAL A 108 -20.73 5.81 6.01
N PRO A 109 -20.73 4.72 6.81
CA PRO A 109 -21.69 4.58 7.90
C PRO A 109 -21.58 5.74 8.90
N ASN A 110 -22.70 6.15 9.49
CA ASN A 110 -22.73 7.28 10.42
C ASN A 110 -21.72 7.10 11.57
N GLY A 111 -21.02 8.18 11.91
CA GLY A 111 -19.98 8.18 12.94
C GLY A 111 -18.67 7.50 12.55
N HIS A 112 -18.56 6.92 11.35
CA HIS A 112 -17.30 6.34 10.87
C HIS A 112 -16.41 7.39 10.21
N GLN A 113 -15.10 7.24 10.42
CA GLN A 113 -14.08 7.99 9.69
C GLN A 113 -13.70 7.23 8.42
N LEU A 114 -13.64 7.93 7.29
CA LEU A 114 -13.24 7.38 6.00
C LEU A 114 -11.72 7.41 5.86
N HIS A 115 -11.12 6.23 5.78
CA HIS A 115 -9.68 6.03 5.62
C HIS A 115 -9.40 5.30 4.31
N LEU A 116 -8.20 5.46 3.76
CA LEU A 116 -7.72 4.74 2.57
C LEU A 116 -6.45 3.95 2.93
N LEU A 117 -6.40 2.68 2.59
CA LEU A 117 -5.22 1.83 2.71
C LEU A 117 -4.71 1.44 1.32
N LEU A 118 -3.52 1.94 0.99
CA LEU A 118 -2.77 1.62 -0.21
C LEU A 118 -1.78 0.50 0.10
N ALA A 119 -2.08 -0.71 -0.36
CA ALA A 119 -1.15 -1.84 -0.28
C ALA A 119 -0.24 -1.80 -1.51
N ALA A 120 0.99 -1.34 -1.35
CA ALA A 120 1.96 -1.34 -2.45
C ALA A 120 2.65 -2.69 -2.52
N GLY A 121 2.26 -3.48 -3.53
CA GLY A 121 2.89 -4.75 -3.83
C GLY A 121 4.24 -4.54 -4.50
N THR A 122 5.30 -5.09 -3.92
CA THR A 122 6.60 -5.22 -4.59
C THR A 122 7.01 -6.68 -4.71
N PHE A 123 6.05 -7.49 -5.18
CA PHE A 123 6.12 -8.90 -5.60
C PHE A 123 5.90 -9.98 -4.52
N GLU A 124 4.89 -10.81 -4.77
CA GLU A 124 4.92 -12.27 -4.61
C GLU A 124 4.45 -12.83 -5.97
N HIS A 125 5.25 -13.49 -6.82
CA HIS A 125 5.96 -14.74 -6.63
C HIS A 125 7.14 -14.86 -7.63
N GLY A 126 8.26 -15.41 -7.16
CA GLY A 126 9.23 -16.14 -7.99
C GLY A 126 10.28 -15.34 -8.77
N ALA A 127 11.29 -14.76 -8.10
CA ALA A 127 12.66 -14.67 -8.62
C ALA A 127 13.55 -13.90 -7.62
N MET A 128 14.66 -14.51 -7.23
CA MET A 128 15.77 -13.81 -6.57
C MET A 128 16.42 -12.82 -7.54
N ALA A 129 16.68 -11.59 -7.09
CA ALA A 129 17.88 -10.80 -7.38
C ALA A 129 17.74 -9.39 -6.77
N SER A 130 18.72 -9.01 -5.94
CA SER A 130 19.06 -7.64 -5.52
C SER A 130 17.89 -6.71 -5.19
N THR A 131 17.46 -6.68 -3.92
CA THR A 131 16.38 -5.81 -3.42
C THR A 131 16.83 -4.34 -3.45
N PRO A 132 16.36 -3.50 -4.39
CA PRO A 132 16.56 -2.07 -4.25
C PRO A 132 15.70 -1.60 -3.08
N LEU A 133 16.31 -0.90 -2.12
CA LEU A 133 15.57 -0.28 -1.02
C LEU A 133 14.50 0.65 -1.61
N LEU A 134 13.26 0.38 -1.25
CA LEU A 134 12.06 1.05 -1.75
C LEU A 134 11.92 2.39 -1.06
N TYR A 135 12.67 3.41 -1.50
CA TYR A 135 12.52 4.74 -0.94
C TYR A 135 11.49 5.53 -1.75
N ILE A 136 10.25 5.60 -1.24
CA ILE A 136 9.28 6.58 -1.71
C ILE A 136 9.62 7.90 -1.01
N SER A 137 9.98 8.91 -1.79
CA SER A 137 10.29 10.24 -1.28
C SER A 137 9.03 10.89 -0.70
N ILE A 138 9.03 11.13 0.62
CA ILE A 138 7.94 11.85 1.31
C ILE A 138 7.72 13.26 0.72
N PRO A 139 8.76 14.07 0.44
CA PRO A 139 8.58 15.36 -0.23
C PRO A 139 7.87 15.24 -1.57
N GLU A 140 8.26 14.27 -2.41
CA GLU A 140 7.64 14.03 -3.72
C GLU A 140 6.19 13.58 -3.56
N LEU A 141 5.92 12.65 -2.64
CA LEU A 141 4.58 12.14 -2.37
C LEU A 141 3.64 13.26 -1.90
N ASN A 142 4.14 14.16 -1.04
CA ASN A 142 3.42 15.35 -0.62
C ASN A 142 3.17 16.33 -1.77
N GLN A 143 4.17 16.60 -2.60
CA GLN A 143 4.03 17.47 -3.77
C GLN A 143 2.94 16.95 -4.73
N LEU A 144 2.89 15.64 -4.95
CA LEU A 144 1.96 15.03 -5.89
C LEU A 144 0.54 14.88 -5.33
N THR A 145 0.39 14.58 -4.04
CA THR A 145 -0.88 14.06 -3.50
C THR A 145 -1.55 14.93 -2.44
N HIS A 146 -0.83 15.86 -1.80
CA HIS A 146 -1.40 16.59 -0.66
C HIS A 146 -2.64 17.41 -1.04
N SER A 147 -2.59 18.14 -2.16
CA SER A 147 -3.74 18.95 -2.60
C SER A 147 -4.97 18.09 -2.88
N MET A 148 -4.85 16.99 -3.63
CA MET A 148 -6.01 16.13 -3.91
C MET A 148 -6.57 15.47 -2.65
N LEU A 149 -5.71 15.03 -1.72
CA LEU A 149 -6.15 14.42 -0.46
C LEU A 149 -6.81 15.45 0.46
N ALA A 150 -6.27 16.67 0.54
CA ALA A 150 -6.83 17.77 1.33
C ALA A 150 -8.21 18.22 0.80
N HIS A 151 -8.52 18.03 -0.47
CA HIS A 151 -9.87 18.30 -0.99
C HIS A 151 -10.80 17.07 -0.97
N SER A 152 -10.30 15.91 -0.54
CA SER A 152 -11.07 14.67 -0.48
C SER A 152 -11.78 14.45 0.86
N ARG A 153 -12.67 13.45 0.90
CA ARG A 153 -13.36 13.01 2.12
C ARG A 153 -12.49 12.13 3.04
N TYR A 154 -11.30 11.71 2.62
CA TYR A 154 -10.43 10.86 3.45
C TYR A 154 -9.83 11.67 4.60
N GLN A 155 -9.91 11.14 5.82
CA GLN A 155 -9.26 11.73 7.00
C GLN A 155 -7.80 11.28 7.11
N HIS A 156 -7.56 9.98 6.85
CA HIS A 156 -6.24 9.37 6.87
C HIS A 156 -6.04 8.51 5.61
N VAL A 157 -4.81 8.51 5.10
CA VAL A 157 -4.39 7.60 4.03
C VAL A 157 -3.11 6.91 4.47
N TYR A 158 -3.10 5.59 4.36
CA TYR A 158 -1.97 4.75 4.70
C TYR A 158 -1.34 4.19 3.45
N LEU A 159 -0.02 4.16 3.42
CA LEU A 159 0.75 3.45 2.41
C LEU A 159 1.57 2.38 3.11
N HIS A 160 1.15 1.13 2.90
CA HIS A 160 1.80 -0.06 3.45
C HIS A 160 2.71 -0.67 2.38
N LEU A 161 4.01 -0.70 2.65
CA LEU A 161 4.99 -1.35 1.80
C LEU A 161 5.12 -2.82 2.21
N GLN A 162 4.64 -3.73 1.36
CA GLN A 162 4.66 -5.16 1.66
C GLN A 162 6.08 -5.73 1.84
N ARG A 163 7.09 -5.16 1.14
CA ARG A 163 8.51 -5.46 1.39
C ARG A 163 9.13 -4.38 2.27
N GLY A 164 9.89 -4.82 3.28
CA GLY A 164 10.55 -3.95 4.24
C GLY A 164 9.64 -3.43 5.35
N CYS A 165 8.34 -3.74 5.35
CA CYS A 165 7.41 -3.37 6.42
C CYS A 165 7.28 -1.85 6.67
N GLY A 166 7.63 -1.01 5.70
CA GLY A 166 7.48 0.44 5.81
C GLY A 166 6.01 0.85 5.89
N LEU A 167 5.69 1.75 6.82
CA LEU A 167 4.36 2.30 6.99
C LEU A 167 4.42 3.82 6.95
N TYR A 168 3.70 4.41 6.02
CA TYR A 168 3.53 5.85 5.90
C TYR A 168 2.07 6.21 6.14
N GLU A 169 1.86 7.39 6.69
CA GLU A 169 0.55 7.94 6.95
C GLU A 169 0.48 9.36 6.39
N TRP A 170 -0.64 9.67 5.77
CA TRP A 170 -1.06 11.02 5.48
C TRP A 170 -2.27 11.38 6.33
N ASN A 171 -2.23 12.57 6.90
CA ASN A 171 -3.41 13.27 7.38
C ASN A 171 -3.31 14.76 7.02
N ARG A 172 -4.37 15.53 7.27
CA ARG A 172 -4.42 16.96 6.89
C ARG A 172 -3.39 17.83 7.59
N HIS A 173 -2.99 17.47 8.81
CA HIS A 173 -2.13 18.26 9.66
C HIS A 173 -0.66 17.99 9.32
N ASP A 174 -0.28 16.71 9.31
CA ASP A 174 1.13 16.28 9.18
C ASP A 174 1.55 16.05 7.73
N ARG A 175 0.56 15.97 6.82
CA ARG A 175 0.76 15.46 5.46
C ARG A 175 1.37 14.05 5.50
N TRP A 176 1.97 13.58 4.40
CA TRP A 176 2.69 12.30 4.42
C TRP A 176 3.87 12.40 5.36
N HIS A 177 3.95 11.44 6.27
CA HIS A 177 5.07 11.22 7.18
C HIS A 177 5.25 9.71 7.39
N GLU A 178 6.43 9.35 7.86
CA GLU A 178 6.77 7.95 8.15
C GLU A 178 6.33 7.60 9.57
N ILE A 179 5.64 6.47 9.72
CA ILE A 179 5.28 5.88 11.02
C ILE A 179 6.31 4.80 11.38
N HIS A 180 6.65 3.94 10.41
CA HIS A 180 7.69 2.94 10.55
C HIS A 180 8.63 2.98 9.34
N PRO A 181 9.95 3.14 9.56
CA PRO A 181 10.92 3.02 8.49
C PRO A 181 10.89 1.60 7.92
N PRO A 182 11.11 1.43 6.61
CA PRO A 182 11.34 0.11 6.05
C PRO A 182 12.54 -0.54 6.75
N MET A 183 12.37 -1.70 7.36
CA MET A 183 13.47 -2.50 7.86
C MET A 183 14.38 -2.85 6.69
N ALA A 184 15.62 -2.36 6.73
CA ALA A 184 16.70 -2.96 5.97
C ALA A 184 16.82 -4.40 6.48
N HIS A 185 16.64 -5.39 5.61
CA HIS A 185 16.72 -6.82 5.96
C HIS A 185 18.06 -7.08 6.67
N GLN A 186 18.08 -7.14 8.01
CA GLN A 186 19.26 -7.52 8.80
C GLN A 186 19.35 -9.03 9.02
N ASP A 187 18.45 -9.83 8.43
CA ASP A 187 18.49 -11.30 8.52
C ASP A 187 19.33 -11.98 7.44
N ALA A 188 20.54 -11.47 7.20
CA ALA A 188 21.57 -12.24 6.51
C ALA A 188 22.93 -11.70 6.93
N TYR A 189 23.39 -12.08 8.11
CA TYR A 189 24.77 -12.48 8.45
C TYR A 189 24.85 -12.67 9.97
N LEU A 190 24.05 -13.60 10.51
CA LEU A 190 24.53 -14.37 11.65
C LEU A 190 25.72 -15.16 11.11
N SER A 191 26.93 -14.68 11.39
CA SER A 191 28.16 -15.39 11.10
C SER A 191 28.10 -16.78 11.74
N PRO A 192 28.31 -17.88 11.00
CA PRO A 192 28.71 -19.13 11.63
C PRO A 192 30.20 -19.04 11.94
N GLN A 193 30.57 -18.14 12.86
CA GLN A 193 31.81 -18.24 13.61
C GLN A 193 31.42 -18.61 15.02
N LEU A 194 31.30 -19.92 15.28
CA LEU A 194 31.41 -20.61 16.57
C LEU A 194 30.70 -21.97 16.48
N LEU A 195 31.32 -22.93 15.81
CA LEU A 195 31.22 -24.33 16.23
C LEU A 195 32.41 -25.12 15.65
N GLY A 196 33.30 -25.60 16.53
CA GLY A 196 34.26 -26.64 16.19
C GLY A 196 35.73 -26.34 16.43
N GLN A 197 36.10 -25.90 17.64
CA GLN A 197 37.37 -26.34 18.21
C GLN A 197 37.11 -27.59 19.06
N GLU A 198 37.88 -28.64 18.76
CA GLU A 198 38.24 -29.80 19.60
C GLU A 198 37.17 -30.90 19.88
N ALA A 199 37.41 -32.13 19.39
CA ALA A 199 37.87 -33.27 20.20
C ALA A 199 37.81 -34.64 19.46
N GLY A 200 38.95 -35.36 19.46
CA GLY A 200 39.10 -36.84 19.41
C GLY A 200 39.04 -37.50 18.02
N LYS A 201 39.97 -38.38 17.61
CA LYS A 201 41.00 -39.19 18.29
C LYS A 201 42.13 -39.48 17.28
#